data_AF-A0A3L9HMI3-F1
#
_entry.id   AF-A0A3L9HMI3-F1
#
_cell.length_a   1.000
_cell.length_b   1.000
_cell.length_c   1.000
_cell.angle_alpha   90.00
_cell.angle_beta   90.00
_cell.angle_gamma   90.00
#
_symmetry.space_group_name_H-M   'P 1'
#
loop_
_entity.id
_entity.type
_entity.pdbx_description
1 polymer ?
#
loop_
_entity_poly.entity_id
_entity_poly.type
_entity_poly.pdbx_seq_one_letter_code
_entity_poly.pdbx_strand_id
1 'polypeptide(L)' 'MTFSLFGDKFTRHSGITLLMEDLNDGLRTPGAIMLGGGNPAQIPEMQDYFQTLLTDMLESGKATDAL' A
#
# COMPACT_ATOMS: atom_id res chain seq x y z
N MET A 1 5.09 -7.23 28.37
CA MET A 1 4.55 -5.88 28.62
C MET A 1 3.07 -6.02 28.93
N THR A 2 2.55 -5.24 29.87
CA THR A 2 1.11 -5.25 30.20
C THR A 2 0.41 -4.21 29.33
N PHE A 3 -0.49 -4.65 28.46
CA PHE A 3 -1.28 -3.75 27.63
C PHE A 3 -2.66 -3.47 28.25
N SER A 4 -3.32 -2.42 27.76
CA SER A 4 -4.76 -2.22 28.00
C SER A 4 -5.57 -3.27 27.24
N LEU A 5 -6.86 -3.44 27.57
CA LEU A 5 -7.77 -4.31 26.81
C LEU A 5 -7.79 -3.99 25.31
N PHE A 6 -7.62 -2.71 24.95
CA PHE A 6 -7.47 -2.29 23.57
C PHE A 6 -6.17 -2.83 22.96
N GLY A 7 -5.04 -2.63 23.63
CA GLY A 7 -3.73 -3.12 23.17
C GLY A 7 -3.72 -4.64 23.03
N ASP A 8 -4.29 -5.36 24.00
CA ASP A 8 -4.44 -6.82 23.94
C ASP A 8 -5.30 -7.28 22.76
N LYS A 9 -6.30 -6.51 22.33
CA LYS A 9 -7.14 -6.89 21.19
C LYS A 9 -6.36 -6.82 19.87
N PHE A 10 -5.56 -5.78 19.67
CA PHE A 10 -4.86 -5.53 18.40
C PHE A 10 -3.46 -6.16 18.32
N THR A 11 -2.87 -6.57 19.46
CA THR A 11 -1.57 -7.25 19.50
C THR A 11 -1.69 -8.79 19.51
N ARG A 12 -2.91 -9.34 19.56
CA ARG A 12 -3.15 -10.77 19.44
C ARG A 12 -2.85 -11.26 18.02
N HIS A 13 -2.22 -12.43 17.93
CA HIS A 13 -2.08 -13.15 16.67
C HIS A 13 -3.42 -13.79 16.33
N SER A 14 -4.09 -13.25 15.32
CA SER A 14 -5.28 -13.86 14.71
C SER A 14 -4.90 -14.52 13.39
N GLY A 15 -5.78 -15.37 12.84
CA GLY A 15 -5.54 -15.96 11.52
C GLY A 15 -5.35 -14.92 10.41
N ILE A 16 -6.06 -13.78 10.49
CA ILE A 16 -5.88 -12.68 9.54
C ILE A 16 -4.54 -11.97 9.75
N THR A 17 -4.12 -11.77 11.01
CA THR A 17 -2.81 -11.16 11.32
C THR A 17 -1.67 -11.97 10.70
N LEU A 18 -1.69 -13.29 10.89
CA LEU A 18 -0.69 -14.21 10.33
C LEU A 18 -0.71 -14.21 8.80
N LEU A 19 -1.90 -14.23 8.17
CA LEU A 19 -2.02 -14.15 6.72
C LEU A 19 -1.40 -12.86 6.16
N MET A 20 -1.62 -11.72 6.82
CA MET A 20 -1.05 -10.44 6.40
C MET A 20 0.47 -10.41 6.56
N GLU A 21 1.02 -11.05 7.59
CA GLU A 21 2.46 -11.25 7.76
C GLU A 21 3.05 -12.07 6.60
N ASP A 22 2.43 -13.23 6.28
CA ASP A 22 2.85 -14.09 5.17
C ASP A 22 2.79 -13.38 3.81
N LEU A 23 1.74 -12.57 3.56
CA LEU A 23 1.61 -11.79 2.32
C LEU A 23 2.71 -10.73 2.19
N ASN A 24 3.07 -10.06 3.28
CA ASN A 24 4.16 -9.09 3.28
C ASN A 24 5.52 -9.75 3.07
N ASP A 25 5.75 -10.91 3.68
CA ASP A 25 7.00 -11.67 3.51
C ASP A 25 7.11 -12.22 2.08
N GLY A 26 5.99 -12.67 1.49
CA GLY A 26 5.90 -13.07 0.09
C GLY A 26 6.30 -11.95 -0.89
N LEU A 27 5.88 -10.70 -0.63
CA LEU A 27 6.27 -9.55 -1.47
C LEU A 27 7.78 -9.28 -1.48
N ARG A 28 8.49 -9.65 -0.41
CA ARG A 28 9.93 -9.42 -0.25
C ARG A 28 10.78 -10.61 -0.69
N THR A 29 10.15 -11.76 -0.92
CA THR A 29 10.83 -13.01 -1.25
C THR A 29 11.03 -13.13 -2.77
N PRO A 30 12.29 -13.17 -3.26
CA PRO A 30 12.55 -13.35 -4.69
C PRO A 30 11.98 -14.67 -5.19
N GLY A 31 11.28 -14.64 -6.33
CA GLY A 31 10.70 -15.84 -6.95
C GLY A 31 9.36 -16.29 -6.38
N ALA A 32 8.82 -15.63 -5.35
CA ALA A 32 7.46 -15.85 -4.92
C ALA A 32 6.45 -15.35 -5.98
N ILE A 33 5.41 -16.13 -6.25
CA ILE A 33 4.32 -15.75 -7.15
C ILE A 33 3.22 -15.08 -6.32
N MET A 34 3.12 -13.75 -6.42
CA MET A 34 2.18 -12.97 -5.62
C MET A 34 0.80 -12.86 -6.27
N LEU A 35 -0.14 -13.69 -5.84
CA LEU A 35 -1.56 -13.67 -6.27
C LEU A 35 -2.55 -13.37 -5.14
N GLY A 36 -2.08 -13.21 -3.90
CA GLY A 36 -2.92 -12.95 -2.72
C GLY A 36 -3.08 -11.46 -2.36
N GLY A 37 -2.44 -10.56 -3.10
CA GLY A 37 -2.48 -9.12 -2.84
C GLY A 37 -3.74 -8.44 -3.39
N GLY A 38 -3.95 -7.18 -2.96
CA GLY A 38 -5.03 -6.32 -3.44
C GLY A 38 -4.55 -5.10 -4.23
N ASN A 39 -3.26 -5.05 -4.59
CA ASN A 39 -2.71 -3.92 -5.33
C ASN A 39 -3.25 -3.91 -6.77
N PRO A 40 -3.62 -2.74 -7.31
CA PRO A 40 -4.11 -2.63 -8.68
C PRO A 40 -3.02 -2.97 -9.69
N ALA A 41 -3.45 -3.30 -10.91
CA ALA A 41 -2.55 -3.47 -12.03
C ALA A 41 -1.91 -2.13 -12.44
N GLN A 42 -0.67 -2.19 -12.95
CA GLN A 42 -0.04 -1.06 -13.62
C GLN A 42 -0.53 -0.99 -15.06
N ILE A 43 -1.59 -0.23 -15.29
CA ILE A 43 -2.18 -0.02 -16.61
C ILE A 43 -1.44 1.13 -17.31
N PRO A 44 -0.75 0.92 -18.45
CA PRO A 44 0.06 1.94 -19.11
C PRO A 44 -0.68 3.26 -19.37
N GLU A 45 -1.90 3.19 -19.88
CA GLU A 45 -2.71 4.35 -20.24
C GLU A 45 -3.07 5.20 -19.01
N MET A 46 -3.29 4.56 -17.87
CA MET A 46 -3.53 5.26 -16.60
C MET A 46 -2.25 5.90 -16.07
N GLN A 47 -1.09 5.27 -16.27
CA GLN A 47 0.19 5.86 -15.88
C GLN A 47 0.51 7.11 -16.71
N ASP A 48 0.32 7.06 -18.02
CA ASP A 48 0.52 8.22 -18.91
C ASP A 48 -0.42 9.38 -18.55
N TYR A 49 -1.68 9.05 -18.24
CA TYR A 49 -2.65 10.03 -17.76
C TYR A 49 -2.20 10.71 -16.47
N PHE A 50 -1.83 9.92 -15.45
CA PHE A 50 -1.39 10.47 -14.17
C PHE A 50 -0.10 11.28 -14.31
N GLN A 51 0.84 10.84 -15.14
CA GLN A 51 2.07 11.57 -15.39
C GLN A 51 1.80 12.95 -16.01
N THR A 52 0.93 13.00 -17.03
CA THR A 52 0.55 14.27 -17.68
C THR A 52 -0.16 15.19 -16.68
N LEU A 53 -1.14 14.67 -15.95
CA LEU A 53 -1.89 15.43 -14.96
C LEU A 53 -0.98 16.04 -13.88
N LEU A 54 -0.06 15.24 -13.35
CA LEU A 54 0.88 15.70 -12.32
C LEU A 54 1.82 16.78 -12.87
N THR A 55 2.29 16.66 -14.11
CA THR A 55 3.09 17.69 -14.78
C THR A 55 2.29 18.99 -14.95
N ASP A 56 1.06 18.93 -15.46
CA ASP A 56 0.20 20.11 -15.64
C ASP A 56 -0.08 20.82 -14.31
N MET A 57 -0.31 20.03 -13.25
CA MET A 57 -0.54 20.57 -11.90
C MET A 57 0.70 21.25 -11.33
N LEU A 58 1.90 20.72 -11.60
CA LEU A 58 3.16 21.33 -11.20
C LEU A 58 3.41 22.64 -11.96
N GLU A 59 3.24 22.64 -13.28
CA GLU A 59 3.44 23.84 -14.12
C GLU A 59 2.44 24.95 -13.82
N SER A 60 1.19 24.58 -13.50
CA SER A 60 0.15 25.55 -13.14
C SER A 60 0.20 26.03 -11.69
N GLY A 61 1.16 25.56 -10.87
CA GLY A 61 1.29 25.90 -9.45
C GLY A 61 0.26 25.23 -8.53
N LYS A 62 -0.78 24.60 -9.08
CA LYS A 62 -1.86 23.91 -8.34
C LYS A 62 -1.37 22.76 -7.48
N ALA A 63 -0.27 22.11 -7.86
CA ALA A 63 0.32 21.02 -7.06
C ALA A 63 0.84 21.50 -5.70
N THR A 64 1.22 22.78 -5.58
CA THR A 64 1.76 23.38 -4.37
C THR A 64 0.79 24.33 -3.65
N ASP A 65 -0.41 24.55 -4.20
CA ASP A 65 -1.40 25.49 -3.64
C ASP A 65 -1.85 25.16 -2.20
N ALA A 66 -1.65 23.93 -1.73
CA ALA A 66 -2.01 23.50 -0.38
C ALA A 66 -0.86 23.54 0.65
N LEU A 67 0.35 23.93 0.23
CA LEU A 67 1.53 24.12 1.08
C LEU A 67 1.66 25.59 1.51
#